data_AF-Q0I945-F1
#
_entry.id   AF-Q0I945-F1
#
_cell.length_a   1.000
_cell.length_b   1.000
_cell.length_c   1.000
_cell.angle_alpha   90.00
_cell.angle_beta   90.00
_cell.angle_gamma   90.00
#
_symmetry.space_group_name_H-M   'P 1'
#
loop_
_entity.id
_entity.type
_entity.pdbx_description
1 polymer ?
#
loop_
_entity_poly.entity_id
_entity_poly.type
_entity_poly.pdbx_seq_one_letter_code
_entity_poly.pdbx_strand_id
1 'polypeptide(L)'
;MLRSLDARLMINAELGDNCRELRLSNAVNLGPVELKFQGPGLLKGKRPLLIFHFDSLTLRIGGIVLLKKALPAPEKKRTPFFALIERNPDGWMAARGRGGGLALWTLKD
;
A
#
# COMPACT_ATOMS: atom_id res chain seq x y z
N MET A 1 15.81 12.22 3.44
CA MET A 1 15.75 12.31 1.96
C MET A 1 14.46 11.62 1.53
N LEU A 2 13.63 12.21 0.65
CA LEU A 2 12.23 11.87 0.29
C LEU A 2 11.09 12.60 1.06
N ARG A 3 11.36 13.67 1.82
CA ARG A 3 10.27 14.50 2.41
C ARG A 3 9.49 15.34 1.38
N SER A 4 9.99 15.44 0.14
CA SER A 4 9.36 16.20 -0.94
C SER A 4 8.31 15.39 -1.72
N LEU A 5 8.20 14.10 -1.44
CA LEU A 5 7.27 13.19 -2.11
C LEU A 5 6.11 12.94 -1.15
N ASP A 6 4.92 13.40 -1.51
CA ASP A 6 3.69 13.16 -0.76
C ASP A 6 3.25 11.70 -1.01
N ALA A 7 3.96 10.79 -0.34
CA ALA A 7 3.73 9.35 -0.39
C ALA A 7 2.61 8.97 0.57
N ARG A 8 1.64 8.21 0.07
CA ARG A 8 0.45 7.81 0.82
C ARG A 8 0.10 6.36 0.58
N LEU A 9 -0.26 5.67 1.67
CA LEU A 9 -0.82 4.33 1.64
C LEU A 9 -2.27 4.41 2.13
N MET A 10 -3.19 3.94 1.31
CA MET A 10 -4.60 3.77 1.66
C MET A 10 -4.92 2.28 1.69
N ILE A 11 -5.69 1.87 2.70
CA ILE A 11 -6.14 0.50 2.90
C ILE A 11 -7.65 0.56 3.10
N ASN A 12 -8.40 0.02 2.14
CA ASN A 12 -9.87 -0.05 2.23
C ASN A 12 -10.25 -1.50 2.53
N ALA A 13 -11.11 -1.70 3.52
CA ALA A 13 -11.73 -3.01 3.73
C ALA A 13 -12.83 -3.21 2.68
N GLU A 14 -12.82 -4.34 1.98
CA GLU A 14 -13.94 -4.70 1.12
C GLU A 14 -15.03 -5.34 1.99
N LEU A 15 -16.28 -4.86 1.87
CA LEU A 15 -17.42 -5.44 2.59
C LEU A 15 -17.79 -6.78 1.94
N GLY A 16 -17.14 -7.85 2.40
CA GLY A 16 -17.51 -9.25 2.12
C GLY A 16 -17.46 -10.07 3.40
N ASP A 17 -18.13 -11.23 3.41
CA ASP A 17 -18.32 -12.12 4.58
C ASP A 17 -17.02 -12.49 5.33
N ASN A 18 -15.86 -12.36 4.68
CA ASN A 18 -14.55 -12.49 5.30
C ASN A 18 -13.89 -11.11 5.45
N CYS A 19 -14.01 -10.52 6.65
CA CYS A 19 -13.49 -9.21 7.10
C CYS A 19 -11.94 -9.05 7.04
N ARG A 20 -11.25 -9.73 6.12
CA ARG A 20 -9.79 -9.74 5.98
C ARG A 20 -9.30 -9.38 4.58
N GLU A 21 -10.19 -9.34 3.59
CA GLU A 21 -9.86 -8.88 2.24
C GLU A 21 -9.82 -7.35 2.18
N LEU A 22 -8.74 -6.84 1.62
CA LEU A 22 -8.41 -5.42 1.58
C LEU A 22 -8.07 -5.00 0.16
N ARG A 23 -8.40 -3.76 -0.17
CA ARG A 23 -7.89 -3.07 -1.35
C ARG A 23 -6.81 -2.08 -0.91
N LEU A 24 -5.58 -2.28 -1.38
CA LEU A 24 -4.46 -1.37 -1.11
C LEU A 24 -4.32 -0.37 -2.25
N SER A 25 -3.90 0.85 -1.90
CA SER A 25 -3.46 1.85 -2.87
C SER A 25 -2.24 2.57 -2.32
N ASN A 26 -1.10 2.48 -3.01
CA ASN A 26 0.11 3.21 -2.68
C ASN A 26 0.37 4.25 -3.76
N ALA A 27 0.44 5.52 -3.39
CA ALA A 27 0.64 6.60 -4.33
C ALA A 27 1.78 7.50 -3.87
N VAL A 28 2.43 8.12 -4.84
CA VAL A 28 3.38 9.20 -4.61
C VAL A 28 3.03 10.37 -5.52
N ASN A 29 2.96 11.56 -4.92
CA ASN A 29 2.70 12.79 -5.65
C ASN A 29 3.96 13.66 -5.72
N LEU A 30 4.22 14.23 -6.89
CA LEU A 30 5.22 15.28 -7.12
C LEU A 30 4.57 16.40 -7.93
N GLY A 31 4.08 17.43 -7.22
CA GLY A 31 3.26 18.48 -7.82
C GLY A 31 2.01 17.89 -8.49
N PRO A 32 1.73 18.18 -9.77
CA PRO A 32 0.56 17.65 -10.46
C PRO A 32 0.69 16.19 -10.90
N VAL A 33 1.88 15.59 -10.73
CA VAL A 33 2.16 14.21 -11.15
C VAL A 33 1.83 13.25 -10.01
N GLU A 34 0.97 12.27 -10.28
CA GLU A 34 0.68 11.16 -9.36
C GLU A 34 1.08 9.83 -10.01
N LEU A 35 1.90 9.06 -9.32
CA LEU A 35 2.12 7.64 -9.62
C LEU A 35 1.41 6.79 -8.57
N LYS A 36 0.44 5.98 -8.98
CA LYS A 36 -0.42 5.21 -8.09
C LYS A 36 -0.43 3.73 -8.46
N PHE A 37 -0.18 2.89 -7.46
CA PHE A 37 -0.30 1.45 -7.51
C PHE A 37 -1.53 0.99 -6.76
N GLN A 38 -2.27 0.02 -7.29
CA GLN A 38 -3.41 -0.59 -6.61
C GLN A 38 -3.39 -2.11 -6.73
N GLY A 39 -4.04 -2.78 -5.80
CA GLY A 39 -4.22 -4.22 -5.84
C GLY A 39 -4.77 -4.77 -4.53
N PRO A 40 -4.96 -6.09 -4.47
CA PRO A 40 -5.55 -6.76 -3.33
C PRO A 40 -4.52 -6.94 -2.20
N GLY A 41 -5.04 -7.11 -0.99
CA GLY A 41 -4.28 -7.58 0.15
C GLY A 41 -5.15 -8.29 1.17
N LEU A 42 -4.45 -8.89 2.13
CA LEU A 42 -5.02 -9.77 3.13
C LEU A 42 -4.27 -9.57 4.45
N LEU A 43 -5.02 -9.40 5.54
CA LEU A 43 -4.45 -9.47 6.89
C LEU A 43 -4.50 -10.90 7.43
N LYS A 44 -3.34 -11.41 7.85
CA LYS A 44 -3.20 -12.77 8.39
C LYS A 44 -2.54 -12.78 9.77
N GLY A 45 -3.11 -13.55 10.69
CA GLY A 45 -2.53 -13.84 12.01
C GLY A 45 -2.84 -12.80 13.10
N LYS A 46 -2.42 -13.10 14.34
CA LYS A 46 -2.63 -12.23 15.53
C LYS A 46 -1.67 -11.03 15.57
N ARG A 47 -0.44 -11.20 15.08
CA ARG A 47 0.46 -10.10 14.72
C ARG A 47 0.28 -9.90 13.22
N PRO A 48 -0.55 -8.93 12.80
CA PRO A 48 -1.09 -8.96 11.46
C PRO A 48 0.03 -8.80 10.42
N LEU A 49 0.15 -9.82 9.58
CA LEU A 49 0.92 -9.76 8.35
C LEU A 49 -0.02 -9.25 7.25
N LEU A 50 0.31 -8.08 6.71
CA LEU A 50 -0.35 -7.55 5.52
C LEU A 50 0.33 -8.13 4.29
N ILE A 51 -0.30 -9.14 3.70
CA ILE A 51 0.13 -9.75 2.44
C ILE A 51 -0.57 -8.99 1.32
N PHE A 52 0.17 -8.55 0.30
CA PHE A 52 -0.43 -7.76 -0.78
C PHE A 52 0.37 -7.89 -2.06
N HIS A 53 -0.26 -7.55 -3.17
CA HIS A 53 0.44 -7.25 -4.41
C HIS A 53 -0.29 -6.14 -5.16
N PHE A 54 0.40 -5.51 -6.11
CA PHE A 54 -0.23 -4.56 -7.01
C PHE A 54 -0.51 -5.25 -8.34
N ASP A 55 -1.75 -5.12 -8.79
CA ASP A 55 -2.23 -5.62 -10.09
C ASP A 55 -2.36 -4.49 -11.12
N SER A 56 -2.22 -3.24 -10.68
CA SER A 56 -2.44 -2.08 -11.52
C SER A 56 -1.54 -0.92 -11.13
N LEU A 57 -1.12 -0.20 -12.16
CA LEU A 57 -0.35 1.05 -12.10
C LEU A 57 -1.09 2.12 -12.89
N THR A 58 -1.20 3.32 -12.33
CA THR A 58 -1.76 4.50 -12.98
C THR A 58 -0.79 5.66 -12.83
N LEU A 59 -0.52 6.37 -13.93
CA LEU A 59 0.19 7.66 -13.94
C LEU A 59 -0.80 8.76 -14.32
N ARG A 60 -0.88 9.81 -13.51
CA ARG A 60 -1.70 10.99 -13.77
C ARG A 60 -0.84 12.25 -13.78
N ILE A 61 -1.23 13.22 -14.62
CA ILE A 61 -0.70 14.59 -14.57
C ILE A 61 -1.89 15.55 -14.61
N GLY A 62 -2.02 16.41 -13.60
CA GLY A 62 -3.11 17.40 -13.54
C GLY A 62 -4.51 16.75 -13.55
N GLY A 63 -4.65 15.53 -13.02
CA GLY A 63 -5.89 14.76 -13.02
C GLY A 63 -6.14 13.93 -14.28
N ILE A 64 -5.39 14.14 -15.36
CA ILE A 64 -5.50 13.36 -16.61
C ILE A 64 -4.71 12.05 -16.44
N VAL A 65 -5.32 10.91 -16.78
CA VAL A 65 -4.64 9.61 -16.78
C VAL A 65 -3.83 9.48 -18.07
N LEU A 66 -2.50 9.46 -17.95
CA LEU A 66 -1.59 9.29 -19.09
C LEU A 66 -1.25 7.82 -19.36
N LEU A 67 -1.18 7.03 -18.29
CA LEU A 67 -0.88 5.61 -18.37
C LEU A 67 -1.74 4.86 -17.37
N LYS A 68 -2.34 3.76 -17.84
CA LYS A 68 -2.90 2.71 -16.98
C LYS A 68 -2.35 1.38 -17.47
N LYS A 69 -1.68 0.65 -16.59
CA LYS A 69 -1.03 -0.61 -16.91
C LYS A 69 -1.41 -1.68 -15.90
N ALA A 70 -1.82 -2.85 -16.40
CA ALA A 70 -1.94 -4.04 -15.58
C ALA A 70 -0.53 -4.56 -15.24
N LEU A 71 -0.34 -4.97 -13.99
CA LEU A 71 0.90 -5.55 -13.50
C LEU A 71 0.73 -7.07 -13.35
N PRO A 72 1.75 -7.87 -13.69
CA PRO A 72 1.69 -9.30 -13.49
C PRO A 72 1.62 -9.62 -12.00
N ALA A 73 0.80 -10.61 -11.64
CA ALA A 73 0.76 -11.12 -10.28
C ALA A 73 2.13 -11.73 -9.91
N PRO A 74 2.64 -11.51 -8.69
CA PRO A 74 3.89 -12.10 -8.26
C PRO A 74 3.76 -13.61 -8.07
N GLU A 75 4.86 -14.34 -8.28
CA GLU A 75 4.93 -15.75 -7.93
C GLU A 75 4.61 -15.98 -6.45
N LYS A 76 3.87 -17.03 -6.11
CA LYS A 76 3.43 -17.34 -4.73
C LYS A 76 4.59 -17.32 -3.72
N LYS A 77 5.78 -17.79 -4.10
CA LYS A 77 6.99 -17.83 -3.24
C LYS A 77 7.59 -16.44 -2.98
N ARG A 78 7.28 -15.44 -3.83
CA ARG A 78 7.82 -14.06 -3.78
C ARG A 78 6.77 -13.03 -3.36
N THR A 79 5.63 -13.48 -2.82
CA THR A 79 4.56 -12.59 -2.38
C THR A 79 5.09 -11.53 -1.39
N PRO A 80 4.86 -10.24 -1.66
CA PRO A 80 5.19 -9.16 -0.76
C PRO A 80 4.37 -9.23 0.53
N PHE A 81 4.98 -8.80 1.64
CA PHE A 81 4.25 -8.58 2.87
C PHE A 81 4.88 -7.46 3.70
N PHE A 82 4.05 -6.85 4.53
CA PHE A 82 4.44 -6.03 5.66
C PHE A 82 4.06 -6.73 6.97
N ALA A 83 5.04 -6.96 7.83
CA ALA A 83 4.81 -7.39 9.20
C ALA A 83 4.63 -6.15 10.06
N LEU A 84 3.45 -5.98 10.66
CA LEU A 84 3.23 -4.92 11.64
C LEU A 84 4.23 -5.06 12.79
N ILE A 85 4.99 -4.01 13.04
CA ILE A 85 5.89 -3.93 14.20
C ILE A 85 5.11 -3.35 15.37
N GLU A 86 4.55 -2.16 15.17
CA GLU A 86 3.87 -1.38 16.21
C GLU A 86 2.78 -0.51 15.58
N ARG A 87 1.68 -0.32 16.31
CA ARG A 87 0.67 0.70 16.00
C ARG A 87 0.49 1.55 17.25
N ASN A 88 0.70 2.84 17.12
CA ASN A 88 0.51 3.78 18.20
C ASN A 88 -0.92 4.38 18.14
N PRO A 89 -1.59 4.55 19.31
CA PRO A 89 -2.91 5.17 19.40
C PRO A 89 -3.01 6.59 18.83
N ASP A 90 -1.95 7.38 18.95
CA ASP A 90 -1.78 8.76 18.44
C ASP A 90 -1.64 8.83 16.91
N GLY A 91 -1.75 7.67 16.24
CA GLY A 91 -2.06 7.62 14.82
C GLY A 91 -0.91 7.20 13.92
N TRP A 92 0.24 6.74 14.43
CA TRP A 92 1.31 6.20 13.59
C TRP A 92 1.38 4.67 13.60
N MET A 93 1.92 4.11 12.52
CA MET A 93 2.10 2.67 12.33
C MET A 93 3.48 2.39 11.74
N ALA A 94 4.21 1.44 12.33
CA ALA A 94 5.48 0.95 11.81
C ALA A 94 5.36 -0.51 11.35
N ALA A 95 5.95 -0.83 10.20
CA ALA A 95 6.01 -2.19 9.69
C ALA A 95 7.34 -2.52 9.03
N ARG A 96 7.63 -3.82 8.92
CA ARG A 96 8.80 -4.35 8.24
C ARG A 96 8.41 -5.10 6.98
N GLY A 97 9.02 -4.76 5.86
CA GLY A 97 8.89 -5.48 4.60
C GLY A 97 9.75 -6.73 4.54
N ARG A 98 9.41 -7.65 3.62
CA ARG A 98 10.16 -8.89 3.36
C ARG A 98 11.66 -8.69 3.15
N GLY A 99 12.05 -7.64 2.41
CA GLY A 99 13.46 -7.32 2.10
C GLY A 99 14.22 -6.62 3.23
N GLY A 100 13.63 -6.49 4.42
CA GLY A 100 14.24 -5.79 5.56
C GLY A 100 13.97 -4.28 5.62
N GLY A 101 13.32 -3.71 4.61
CA GLY A 101 12.89 -2.31 4.63
C GLY A 101 11.91 -2.02 5.76
N LEU A 102 12.04 -0.86 6.38
CA LEU A 102 11.11 -0.36 7.40
C LEU A 102 10.19 0.68 6.76
N ALA A 103 8.92 0.62 7.14
CA ALA A 103 7.91 1.58 6.77
C ALA A 103 7.34 2.21 8.03
N LEU A 104 7.17 3.54 7.99
CA LEU A 104 6.51 4.32 9.03
C LEU A 104 5.43 5.16 8.35
N TRP A 105 4.20 5.02 8.80
CA TRP A 105 3.06 5.79 8.33
C TRP A 105 2.47 6.58 9.49
N THR A 106 2.04 7.80 9.22
CA THR A 106 1.22 8.60 10.12
C THR A 106 -0.16 8.74 9.50
N LEU A 107 -1.20 8.50 10.29
CA LEU A 107 -2.57 8.81 9.91
C LEU A 107 -2.63 10.31 9.61
N LYS A 108 -3.26 10.62 8.49
CA LYS A 108 -3.53 11.98 8.06
C LYS A 108 -5.04 12.15 8.18
N ASP A 109 -5.45 13.16 8.93
CA ASP A 109 -6.86 13.55 9.10
C ASP A 109 -7.52 13.91 7.76
#